data_AF-F5LB36-F1
#
_entry.id   AF-F5LB36-F1
#
_cell.length_a   1.000
_cell.length_b   1.000
_cell.length_c   1.000
_cell.angle_alpha   90.00
_cell.angle_beta   90.00
_cell.angle_gamma   90.00
#
_symmetry.space_group_name_H-M   'P 1'
#
loop_
_entity.id
_entity.type
_entity.pdbx_description
1 polymer ?
#
loop_
_entity_poly.entity_id
_entity_poly.type
_entity_poly.pdbx_seq_one_letter_code
_entity_poly.pdbx_strand_id
1 'polypeptide(L)'
;GHYIVGEKMRSGKAASKEAMSTRGRYHQVRENLHVKEIIVGDGEARKRYVLVYNPKEAERQREERKKLLEKLQAELDGLKQLSHEVHSKAACRLRSHPSYGKYLRQLKDSTLRLNKQAIRDA
;
A
#
# COMPACT_ATOMS: atom_id res chain seq x y z
N GLY A 1 5.94 -11.10 32.30
CA GLY A 1 6.75 -10.66 31.16
C GLY A 1 5.90 -9.81 30.23
N HIS A 2 6.48 -8.81 29.59
CA HIS A 2 5.79 -7.96 28.61
C HIS A 2 6.02 -8.48 27.19
N TYR A 3 5.02 -8.37 26.32
CA TYR A 3 5.09 -8.81 24.93
C TYR A 3 4.64 -7.70 23.98
N ILE A 4 5.13 -7.75 22.75
CA ILE A 4 4.69 -6.88 21.65
C ILE A 4 4.13 -7.79 20.56
N VAL A 5 2.95 -7.47 20.05
CA VAL A 5 2.32 -8.20 18.94
C VAL A 5 2.34 -7.31 17.70
N GLY A 6 2.76 -7.88 16.58
CA GLY A 6 2.66 -7.22 15.28
C GLY A 6 1.23 -7.25 14.76
N GLU A 7 0.68 -6.08 14.42
CA GLU A 7 -0.60 -5.96 13.72
C GLU A 7 -0.40 -5.33 12.34
N LYS A 8 -1.10 -5.84 11.32
CA LYS A 8 -1.08 -5.22 9.99
C LYS A 8 -1.71 -3.83 10.07
N MET A 9 -1.02 -2.80 9.61
CA MET A 9 -1.54 -1.41 9.58
C MET A 9 -2.90 -1.28 8.84
N ARG A 10 -3.12 -2.11 7.81
CA ARG A 10 -4.38 -2.16 7.04
C ARG A 10 -5.24 -3.37 7.45
N SER A 11 -5.26 -3.75 8.74
CA SER A 11 -6.06 -4.89 9.24
C SER A 11 -7.58 -4.65 9.18
N GLY A 12 -8.01 -3.39 9.05
CA GLY A 12 -9.42 -3.01 9.03
C GLY A 12 -10.06 -2.85 10.42
N LYS A 13 -9.35 -3.24 11.50
CA LYS A 13 -9.84 -3.12 12.88
C LYS A 13 -9.96 -1.65 13.30
N ALA A 14 -10.97 -1.34 14.12
CA ALA A 14 -11.24 0.01 14.61
C ALA A 14 -10.03 0.62 15.35
N ALA A 15 -9.46 -0.11 16.32
CA ALA A 15 -8.31 0.36 17.10
C ALA A 15 -7.06 0.63 16.25
N SER A 16 -6.80 -0.18 15.21
CA SER A 16 -5.68 0.08 14.29
C SER A 16 -5.93 1.31 13.41
N LYS A 17 -7.16 1.53 12.95
CA LYS A 17 -7.52 2.74 12.18
C LYS A 17 -7.41 4.00 13.04
N GLU A 18 -7.87 3.92 14.27
CA GLU A 18 -7.77 5.00 15.25
C GLU A 18 -6.30 5.34 15.53
N ALA A 19 -5.47 4.34 15.84
CA ALA A 19 -4.04 4.53 16.04
C ALA A 19 -3.36 5.21 14.83
N MET A 20 -3.68 4.79 13.61
CA MET A 20 -3.13 5.38 12.38
C MET A 20 -3.63 6.81 12.12
N SER A 21 -4.78 7.19 12.67
CA SER A 21 -5.38 8.52 12.52
C SER A 21 -4.83 9.52 13.54
N THR A 22 -4.30 9.04 14.66
CA THR A 22 -3.67 9.87 15.68
C THR A 22 -2.45 10.59 15.10
N ARG A 23 -2.46 11.93 15.14
CA ARG A 23 -1.29 12.75 14.77
C ARG A 23 -0.27 12.75 15.91
N GLY A 24 1.01 12.96 15.59
CA GLY A 24 2.07 12.98 16.60
C GLY A 24 3.46 12.82 15.98
N ARG A 25 4.49 13.19 16.75
CA ARG A 25 5.89 13.19 16.30
C ARG A 25 6.51 11.80 16.40
N TYR A 26 7.42 11.51 15.48
CA TYR A 26 8.29 10.34 15.58
C TYR A 26 9.55 10.71 16.36
N HIS A 27 10.02 9.80 17.20
CA HIS A 27 11.32 9.86 17.85
C HIS A 27 12.30 8.99 17.08
N GLN A 28 13.45 9.55 16.73
CA GLN A 28 14.52 8.82 16.08
C GLN A 28 15.30 8.04 17.15
N VAL A 29 15.22 6.71 17.11
CA VAL A 29 15.98 5.83 18.01
C VAL A 29 17.33 5.46 17.37
N ARG A 30 17.33 5.28 16.04
CA ARG A 30 18.51 5.02 15.20
C ARG A 30 18.28 5.64 13.82
N GLU A 31 19.31 5.72 12.99
CA GLU A 31 19.21 6.26 11.62
C GLU A 31 18.08 5.64 10.78
N ASN A 32 17.83 4.34 10.95
CA ASN A 32 16.84 3.57 10.20
C ASN A 32 15.60 3.20 11.03
N LEU A 33 15.42 3.82 12.20
CA LEU A 33 14.35 3.45 13.14
C LEU A 33 13.72 4.67 13.80
N HIS A 34 12.57 5.07 13.27
CA HIS A 34 11.74 6.13 13.81
C HIS A 34 10.53 5.50 14.49
N VAL A 35 10.27 5.86 15.75
CA VAL A 35 9.25 5.25 16.57
C VAL A 35 8.26 6.31 17.04
N LYS A 36 6.97 5.98 16.98
CA LYS A 36 5.90 6.80 17.52
C LYS A 36 5.02 5.96 18.43
N GLU A 37 4.91 6.38 19.67
CA GLU A 37 4.00 5.79 20.64
C GLU A 37 2.61 6.41 20.47
N ILE A 38 1.58 5.56 20.47
CA ILE A 38 0.19 5.96 20.27
C ILE A 38 -0.65 5.23 21.30
N ILE A 39 -1.44 5.96 22.07
CA ILE A 39 -2.37 5.39 23.04
C ILE A 39 -3.77 5.56 22.46
N VAL A 40 -4.51 4.45 22.40
CA VAL A 40 -5.88 4.39 21.87
C VAL A 40 -6.84 3.99 22.99
N GLY A 41 -7.93 4.74 23.11
CA GLY A 41 -8.94 4.58 24.16
C GLY A 41 -8.58 5.22 25.50
N ASP A 42 -9.54 5.19 26.41
CA ASP A 42 -9.48 5.84 27.72
C ASP A 42 -9.47 4.84 28.88
N GLY A 43 -9.03 5.28 30.05
CA GLY A 43 -9.05 4.49 31.28
C GLY A 43 -8.13 3.25 31.26
N GLU A 44 -8.52 2.23 32.01
CA GLU A 44 -7.74 0.99 32.18
C GLU A 44 -7.66 0.13 30.90
N ALA A 45 -8.62 0.29 29.98
CA ALA A 45 -8.70 -0.48 28.74
C ALA A 45 -7.86 0.10 27.59
N ARG A 46 -7.10 1.19 27.84
CA ARG A 46 -6.28 1.84 26.82
C ARG A 46 -5.22 0.91 26.25
N LYS A 47 -5.05 0.94 24.93
CA LYS A 47 -4.06 0.13 24.21
C LYS A 47 -2.92 1.00 23.74
N ARG A 48 -1.70 0.59 24.06
CA ARG A 48 -0.48 1.20 23.53
C ARG A 48 -0.06 0.54 22.22
N TYR A 49 -0.04 1.33 21.17
CA TYR A 49 0.54 1.00 19.87
C TYR A 49 1.91 1.66 19.72
N VAL A 50 2.82 0.95 19.07
CA VAL A 50 4.15 1.45 18.71
C VAL A 50 4.26 1.39 17.19
N LEU A 51 4.19 2.55 16.55
CA LEU A 51 4.32 2.68 15.11
C LEU A 51 5.80 2.88 14.76
N VAL A 52 6.32 1.97 13.95
CA VAL A 52 7.73 1.95 13.53
C VAL A 52 7.81 2.33 12.06
N TYR A 53 8.65 3.32 11.77
CA TYR A 53 8.95 3.77 10.42
C TYR A 53 10.46 3.64 10.16
N ASN A 54 10.81 2.93 9.09
CA ASN A 54 12.20 2.81 8.63
C ASN A 54 12.36 3.62 7.34
N PRO A 55 13.06 4.78 7.37
CA PRO A 55 13.21 5.63 6.20
C PRO A 55 13.98 4.95 5.06
N LYS A 56 15.03 4.18 5.35
CA LYS A 56 15.84 3.48 4.32
C LYS A 56 15.01 2.43 3.58
N GLU A 57 14.22 1.65 4.30
CA GLU A 57 13.30 0.68 3.69
C GLU A 57 12.17 1.37 2.92
N ALA A 58 11.68 2.52 3.40
CA ALA A 58 10.67 3.28 2.68
C ALA A 58 11.19 3.81 1.33
N GLU A 59 12.43 4.27 1.27
CA GLU A 59 13.10 4.68 0.02
C GLU A 59 13.26 3.50 -0.94
N ARG A 60 13.78 2.37 -0.46
CA ARG A 60 13.92 1.16 -1.26
C ARG A 60 12.58 0.70 -1.85
N GLN A 61 11.52 0.67 -1.03
CA GLN A 61 10.18 0.30 -1.49
C GLN A 61 9.63 1.27 -2.54
N ARG A 62 9.93 2.58 -2.43
CA ARG A 62 9.56 3.57 -3.45
C ARG A 62 10.26 3.29 -4.77
N GLU A 63 11.56 2.99 -4.76
CA GLU A 63 12.31 2.66 -5.96
C GLU A 63 11.83 1.36 -6.62
N GLU A 64 11.62 0.31 -5.83
CA GLU A 64 11.09 -0.96 -6.33
C GLU A 64 9.70 -0.78 -6.94
N ARG A 65 8.84 0.02 -6.30
CA ARG A 65 7.53 0.37 -6.83
C ARG A 65 7.62 1.19 -8.12
N LYS A 66 8.57 2.14 -8.21
CA LYS A 66 8.81 2.90 -9.45
C LYS A 66 9.15 1.96 -10.60
N LYS A 67 10.10 1.05 -10.39
CA LYS A 67 10.48 0.03 -11.39
C LYS A 67 9.31 -0.89 -11.76
N LEU A 68 8.48 -1.26 -10.79
CA LEU A 68 7.27 -2.05 -11.02
C LEU A 68 6.27 -1.31 -11.92
N LEU A 69 6.05 -0.02 -11.66
CA LEU A 69 5.12 0.81 -12.46
C LEU A 69 5.65 1.05 -13.87
N GLU A 70 6.96 1.27 -14.04
CA GLU A 70 7.60 1.39 -15.36
C GLU A 70 7.41 0.11 -16.20
N LYS A 71 7.63 -1.07 -15.60
CA LYS A 71 7.38 -2.35 -16.26
C LYS A 71 5.91 -2.55 -16.62
N LEU A 72 5.01 -2.19 -15.70
CA LEU A 72 3.57 -2.29 -15.94
C LEU A 72 3.13 -1.37 -17.08
N GLN A 73 3.68 -0.15 -17.17
CA GLN A 73 3.41 0.77 -18.25
C GLN A 73 3.84 0.18 -19.60
N ALA A 74 5.06 -0.36 -19.68
CA ALA A 74 5.55 -1.01 -20.90
C ALA A 74 4.68 -2.23 -21.32
N GLU A 75 4.23 -3.04 -20.35
CA GLU A 75 3.31 -4.16 -20.63
C GLU A 75 1.94 -3.66 -21.13
N LEU A 76 1.45 -2.52 -20.63
CA LEU A 76 0.19 -1.91 -21.10
C LEU A 76 0.32 -1.30 -22.50
N ASP A 77 1.47 -0.70 -22.82
CA ASP A 77 1.72 -0.09 -24.14
C ASP A 77 1.87 -1.16 -25.23
N GLY A 78 2.46 -2.32 -24.89
CA GLY A 78 2.53 -3.47 -25.79
C GLY A 78 1.21 -4.23 -25.96
N LEU A 79 0.20 -3.91 -25.14
CA LEU A 79 -1.12 -4.53 -25.20
C LEU A 79 -1.93 -3.87 -26.31
N LYS A 80 -2.18 -4.61 -27.40
CA LYS A 80 -3.16 -4.21 -28.42
C LYS A 80 -4.56 -4.41 -27.86
N GLN A 81 -5.07 -3.41 -27.15
CA GLN A 81 -6.41 -3.42 -26.55
C GLN A 81 -7.42 -2.96 -27.61
N LEU A 82 -8.36 -3.83 -27.97
CA LEU A 82 -9.51 -3.43 -28.77
C LEU A 82 -10.64 -2.99 -27.85
N SER A 83 -11.24 -1.86 -28.18
CA SER A 83 -12.39 -1.32 -27.47
C SER A 83 -13.58 -2.27 -27.62
N HIS A 84 -14.30 -2.53 -26.53
CA HIS A 84 -15.50 -3.39 -26.48
C HIS A 84 -15.30 -4.90 -26.74
N GLU A 85 -14.06 -5.40 -26.87
CA GLU A 85 -13.80 -6.84 -26.96
C GLU A 85 -13.63 -7.51 -25.59
N VAL A 86 -13.87 -8.83 -25.54
CA VAL A 86 -13.56 -9.67 -24.38
C VAL A 86 -12.05 -9.63 -24.16
N HIS A 87 -11.63 -9.34 -22.92
CA HIS A 87 -10.22 -9.21 -22.57
C HIS A 87 -9.37 -10.36 -23.12
N SER A 88 -8.28 -10.00 -23.80
CA SER A 88 -7.27 -10.97 -24.18
C SER A 88 -6.70 -11.67 -22.95
N LYS A 89 -6.18 -12.87 -23.13
CA LYS A 89 -5.51 -13.64 -22.06
C LYS A 89 -4.41 -12.82 -21.36
N ALA A 90 -3.74 -11.93 -22.11
CA ALA A 90 -2.74 -11.01 -21.59
C ALA A 90 -3.33 -9.95 -20.64
N ALA A 91 -4.47 -9.35 -20.99
CA ALA A 91 -5.16 -8.39 -20.13
C ALA A 91 -5.65 -9.05 -18.82
N CYS A 92 -6.23 -10.26 -18.90
CA CYS A 92 -6.63 -11.02 -17.72
C CYS A 92 -5.44 -11.32 -16.79
N ARG A 93 -4.28 -11.70 -17.35
CA ARG A 93 -3.03 -11.95 -16.58
C ARG A 93 -2.57 -10.71 -15.83
N LEU A 94 -2.58 -9.54 -16.46
CA LEU A 94 -2.17 -8.30 -15.79
C LEU A 94 -3.11 -7.94 -14.64
N ARG A 95 -4.43 -8.10 -14.86
CA ARG A 95 -5.45 -7.80 -13.85
C ARG A 95 -5.37 -8.75 -12.65
N SER A 96 -5.13 -10.04 -12.87
CA SER A 96 -5.01 -11.03 -11.79
C SER A 96 -3.63 -11.04 -11.12
N HIS A 97 -2.65 -10.34 -11.67
CA HIS A 97 -1.29 -10.33 -11.12
C HIS A 97 -1.28 -9.69 -9.71
N PRO A 98 -0.72 -10.35 -8.67
CA PRO A 98 -0.78 -9.89 -7.28
C PRO A 98 -0.22 -8.48 -7.03
N SER A 99 0.78 -8.08 -7.82
CA SER A 99 1.43 -6.77 -7.70
C SER A 99 0.88 -5.73 -8.67
N TYR A 100 0.47 -6.15 -9.89
CA TYR A 100 0.02 -5.20 -10.92
C TYR A 100 -1.46 -4.88 -10.81
N GLY A 101 -2.31 -5.86 -10.48
CA GLY A 101 -3.74 -5.68 -10.37
C GLY A 101 -4.15 -4.56 -9.42
N LYS A 102 -3.35 -4.31 -8.38
CA LYS A 102 -3.52 -3.20 -7.42
C LYS A 102 -3.43 -1.81 -8.07
N TYR A 103 -2.67 -1.67 -9.14
CA TYR A 103 -2.42 -0.41 -9.84
C TYR A 103 -3.19 -0.30 -11.17
N LEU A 104 -4.04 -1.28 -11.48
CA LEU A 104 -4.83 -1.30 -12.71
C LEU A 104 -6.29 -0.95 -12.41
N ARG A 105 -6.94 -0.32 -13.39
CA ARG A 105 -8.38 -0.16 -13.45
C ARG A 105 -8.88 -0.48 -14.84
N GLN A 106 -10.07 -1.05 -14.91
CA GLN A 106 -10.79 -1.26 -16.16
C GLN A 106 -11.72 -0.09 -16.42
N LEU A 107 -11.75 0.40 -17.66
CA LEU A 107 -12.68 1.43 -18.13
C LEU A 107 -13.97 0.80 -18.67
N LYS A 108 -14.97 1.64 -18.96
CA LYS A 108 -16.28 1.22 -19.48
C LYS A 108 -16.20 0.55 -20.86
N ASP A 109 -15.16 0.85 -21.61
CA ASP A 109 -14.84 0.30 -22.93
C ASP A 109 -14.04 -1.02 -22.86
N SER A 110 -13.92 -1.61 -21.67
CA SER A 110 -13.12 -2.82 -21.39
C SER A 110 -11.60 -2.66 -21.55
N THR A 111 -11.09 -1.43 -21.70
CA THR A 111 -9.64 -1.19 -21.71
C THR A 111 -9.06 -1.12 -20.29
N LEU A 112 -7.83 -1.62 -20.12
CA LEU A 112 -7.04 -1.53 -18.90
C LEU A 112 -6.15 -0.28 -18.93
N ARG A 113 -6.21 0.50 -17.86
CA ARG A 113 -5.35 1.65 -17.63
C ARG A 113 -4.77 1.64 -16.22
N LEU A 114 -3.67 2.37 -16.03
CA LEU A 114 -3.18 2.66 -14.70
C LEU A 114 -4.21 3.44 -13.86
N ASN A 115 -4.34 3.01 -12.61
CA ASN A 115 -5.14 3.69 -11.60
C ASN A 115 -4.26 4.72 -10.88
N LYS A 116 -4.34 5.98 -11.32
CA LYS A 116 -3.58 7.10 -10.72
C LYS A 116 -3.88 7.28 -9.22
N GLN A 117 -5.10 7.01 -8.79
CA GLN A 117 -5.48 7.12 -7.37
C GLN A 117 -4.79 6.03 -6.54
N ALA A 118 -4.81 4.79 -7.00
CA ALA A 118 -4.12 3.69 -6.32
C ALA A 118 -2.59 3.89 -6.27
N ILE A 119 -2.00 4.54 -7.27
CA ILE A 119 -0.58 4.91 -7.28
C ILE A 119 -0.29 6.02 -6.25
N ARG A 120 -1.21 6.97 -6.07
CA ARG A 120 -1.09 8.06 -5.09
C ARG A 120 -1.24 7.57 -3.65
N ASP A 121 -2.12 6.61 -3.43
CA ASP A 121 -2.44 6.06 -2.09
C ASP A 121 -1.47 4.94 -1.63
N ALA A 122 -0.47 4.63 -2.46
CA ALA A 122 0.55 3.60 -2.23
C ALA A 122 1.84 4.16 -1.63
#